data_AF-A0A0D0AZP4-F1
#
_entry.id   AF-A0A0D0AZP4-F1
#
_cell.length_a   1.000
_cell.length_b   1.000
_cell.length_c   1.000
_cell.angle_alpha   90.00
_cell.angle_beta   90.00
_cell.angle_gamma   90.00
#
_symmetry.space_group_name_H-M   'P 1'
#
loop_
_entity.id
_entity.type
_entity.pdbx_description
1 polymer ?
#
loop_
_entity_poly.entity_id
_entity_poly.type
_entity_poly.pdbx_seq_one_letter_code
_entity_poly.pdbx_strand_id
1 'polypeptide(L)'
;RAISHDPDVFLDPDAFKPDRWLDTEGRMRDDLKFFVFGFGRRSFICPYVPTNVWHSSVFINAVFVLWAFWLRLVCTKPLDDAAFMDGILSNEQSHMIDFQSRILEAELRCMMGRDVGET
;
A
#
# COMPACT_ATOMS: atom_id res chain seq x y z
N ARG A 1 -6.48 -0.37 23.83
CA ARG A 1 -6.30 0.20 22.48
C ARG A 1 -4.86 -0.05 22.04
N ALA A 2 -4.63 -0.29 20.75
CA ALA A 2 -3.30 -0.58 20.20
C ALA A 2 -2.49 0.70 19.98
N ILE A 3 -1.16 0.59 19.94
CA ILE A 3 -0.21 1.73 19.82
C ILE A 3 -0.42 2.51 18.50
N SER A 4 -0.92 1.87 17.44
CA SER A 4 -1.24 2.52 16.17
C SER A 4 -2.49 3.41 16.19
N HIS A 5 -3.37 3.27 17.19
CA HIS A 5 -4.61 4.04 17.31
C HIS A 5 -4.60 4.95 18.54
N ASP A 6 -3.42 5.36 19.01
CA ASP A 6 -3.30 6.30 20.12
C ASP A 6 -3.64 7.73 19.66
N PRO A 7 -4.77 8.33 20.10
CA PRO A 7 -5.19 9.66 19.65
C PRO A 7 -4.20 10.77 20.04
N ASP A 8 -3.37 10.56 21.07
CA ASP A 8 -2.40 11.56 21.53
C ASP A 8 -1.22 11.70 20.56
N VAL A 9 -0.87 10.61 19.86
CA VAL A 9 0.19 10.57 18.84
C VAL A 9 -0.39 10.79 17.44
N PHE A 10 -1.60 10.29 17.22
CA PHE A 10 -2.21 10.10 15.93
C PHE A 10 -3.59 10.74 15.87
N LEU A 11 -3.62 12.03 15.52
CA LEU A 11 -4.86 12.76 15.24
C LEU A 11 -5.68 12.01 14.18
N ASP A 12 -6.94 11.71 14.50
CA ASP A 12 -7.86 10.82 13.76
C ASP A 12 -7.24 9.44 13.43
N PRO A 13 -7.07 8.56 14.44
CA PRO A 13 -6.36 7.30 14.26
C PRO A 13 -7.06 6.33 13.30
N ASP A 14 -8.37 6.46 13.13
CA ASP A 14 -9.18 5.56 12.31
C ASP A 14 -9.26 6.00 10.83
N ALA A 15 -8.74 7.18 10.49
CA ALA A 15 -8.73 7.70 9.14
C ALA A 15 -7.41 7.38 8.42
N PHE A 16 -7.49 6.85 7.19
CA PHE A 16 -6.33 6.66 6.34
C PHE A 16 -5.81 8.00 5.78
N LYS A 17 -4.82 8.61 6.45
CA LYS A 17 -4.21 9.89 6.07
C LYS A 17 -2.70 9.74 5.83
N PRO A 18 -2.27 9.63 4.55
CA PRO A 18 -0.84 9.51 4.22
C PRO A 18 0.00 10.71 4.69
N ASP A 19 -0.60 11.90 4.71
CA ASP A 19 0.07 13.16 5.11
C ASP A 19 0.67 13.13 6.51
N ARG A 20 0.20 12.24 7.39
CA ARG A 20 0.72 12.14 8.76
C ARG A 20 2.19 11.74 8.83
N TRP A 21 2.69 11.06 7.80
CA TRP A 21 4.06 10.60 7.68
C TRP A 21 4.97 11.66 7.02
N LEU A 22 4.39 12.78 6.57
CA LEU A 22 5.07 13.90 5.96
C LEU A 22 5.16 15.08 6.94
N ASP A 23 6.25 15.82 6.86
CA ASP A 23 6.41 17.11 7.53
C ASP A 23 5.77 18.22 6.68
N THR A 24 5.66 19.42 7.24
CA THR A 24 5.20 20.66 6.57
C THR A 24 5.96 20.97 5.28
N GLU A 25 7.21 20.52 5.17
CA GLU A 25 8.05 20.64 3.95
C GLU A 25 7.90 19.45 2.98
N GLY A 26 7.01 18.48 3.26
CA GLY A 26 6.82 17.28 2.44
C GLY A 26 7.93 16.22 2.59
N ARG A 27 8.79 16.35 3.59
CA ARG A 27 9.84 15.36 3.91
C ARG A 27 9.28 14.27 4.81
N MET A 28 9.91 13.08 4.79
CA MET A 28 9.56 12.04 5.75
C MET A 28 9.89 12.49 7.17
N ARG A 29 8.97 12.23 8.09
CA ARG A 29 9.10 12.52 9.51
C ARG A 29 10.01 11.50 10.20
N ASP A 30 11.03 11.97 10.90
CA ASP A 30 11.98 11.12 11.66
C ASP A 30 11.51 10.81 13.09
N ASP A 31 10.51 11.53 13.60
CA ASP A 31 9.97 11.37 14.95
C ASP A 31 9.08 10.12 15.10
N LEU A 32 8.46 9.70 14.00
CA LEU A 32 7.59 8.54 13.93
C LEU A 32 8.37 7.27 13.59
N LYS A 33 8.41 6.33 14.54
CA LYS A 33 9.03 5.01 14.31
C LYS A 33 8.01 4.00 13.79
N PHE A 34 8.39 3.26 12.76
CA PHE A 34 7.61 2.11 12.27
C PHE A 34 7.70 0.95 13.26
N PHE A 35 6.64 0.70 14.04
CA PHE A 35 6.54 -0.44 14.97
C PHE A 35 5.74 -1.63 14.40
N VAL A 36 5.43 -1.62 13.10
CA VAL A 36 4.59 -2.63 12.42
C VAL A 36 5.14 -4.05 12.50
N PHE A 37 6.46 -4.22 12.69
CA PHE A 37 7.12 -5.53 12.86
C PHE A 37 7.53 -5.83 14.31
N GLY A 38 6.97 -5.08 15.26
CA GLY A 38 7.35 -5.13 16.67
C GLY A 38 8.68 -4.46 16.95
N PHE A 39 9.13 -4.55 18.20
CA PHE A 39 10.39 -3.99 18.67
C PHE A 39 11.10 -4.99 19.61
N GLY A 40 12.43 -4.92 19.66
CA GLY A 40 13.27 -5.70 20.58
C GLY A 40 13.78 -7.04 20.02
N ARG A 41 14.19 -7.95 20.91
CA ARG A 41 14.90 -9.20 20.56
C ARG A 41 14.08 -10.22 19.75
N ARG A 42 12.76 -10.01 19.67
CA ARG A 42 11.81 -10.83 18.89
C ARG A 42 11.24 -10.08 17.70
N SER A 43 11.75 -8.87 17.41
CA SER A 43 11.40 -8.16 16.18
C SER A 43 11.69 -9.10 15.01
N PHE A 44 10.82 -9.08 13.99
CA PHE A 44 10.92 -9.88 12.76
C PHE A 44 12.08 -9.41 11.85
N ILE A 45 13.20 -8.99 12.46
CA ILE A 45 14.49 -8.78 11.81
C ILE A 45 15.02 -10.18 11.54
N CYS A 46 14.76 -10.66 10.33
CA CYS A 46 15.42 -11.85 9.83
C CYS A 46 16.95 -11.61 9.91
N PRO A 47 17.72 -12.43 10.63
CA PRO A 47 19.17 -12.24 10.77
C PRO A 47 19.92 -12.18 9.43
N TYR A 48 19.32 -12.72 8.38
CA TYR A 48 19.91 -12.88 7.04
C TYR A 48 19.30 -11.99 5.96
N VAL A 49 18.20 -11.28 6.25
CA VAL A 49 17.53 -10.40 5.29
C VAL A 49 17.35 -9.03 5.95
N PRO A 50 18.12 -8.01 5.54
CA PRO A 50 18.00 -6.69 6.13
C PRO A 50 16.58 -6.15 5.94
N THR A 51 16.10 -5.38 6.93
CA THR A 51 14.74 -4.82 6.99
C THR A 51 14.36 -3.99 5.76
N ASN A 52 15.37 -3.46 5.06
CA ASN A 52 15.22 -2.74 3.81
C ASN A 52 14.62 -3.58 2.67
N VAL A 53 14.82 -4.91 2.63
CA VAL A 53 14.34 -5.77 1.53
C VAL A 53 12.80 -5.83 1.52
N TRP A 54 12.18 -5.91 2.69
CA TRP A 54 10.72 -5.99 2.83
C TRP A 54 10.04 -4.67 2.44
N HIS A 55 10.61 -3.55 2.91
CA HIS A 55 10.10 -2.23 2.56
C HIS A 55 10.25 -1.97 1.06
N SER A 56 11.42 -2.34 0.49
CA SER A 56 11.70 -2.17 -0.93
C SER A 56 10.79 -3.03 -1.80
N SER A 57 10.51 -4.28 -1.41
CA SER A 57 9.66 -5.16 -2.21
C SER A 57 8.21 -4.66 -2.27
N VAL A 58 7.63 -4.27 -1.13
CA VAL A 58 6.27 -3.71 -1.08
C VAL A 58 6.22 -2.38 -1.84
N PHE A 59 7.22 -1.52 -1.64
CA PHE A 59 7.30 -0.23 -2.32
C PHE A 59 7.37 -0.39 -3.84
N ILE A 60 8.29 -1.22 -4.33
CA ILE A 60 8.46 -1.47 -5.77
C ILE A 60 7.17 -2.02 -6.36
N ASN A 61 6.58 -3.06 -5.76
CA ASN A 61 5.34 -3.64 -6.25
C ASN A 61 4.18 -2.63 -6.26
N ALA A 62 4.02 -1.84 -5.19
CA ALA A 62 2.99 -0.82 -5.11
C ALA A 62 3.17 0.25 -6.21
N VAL A 63 4.40 0.76 -6.38
CA VAL A 63 4.71 1.74 -7.43
C VAL A 63 4.46 1.16 -8.82
N PHE A 64 4.86 -0.08 -9.09
CA PHE A 64 4.61 -0.74 -10.37
C PHE A 64 3.12 -0.86 -10.68
N VAL A 65 2.31 -1.30 -9.72
CA VAL A 65 0.86 -1.42 -9.91
C VAL A 65 0.23 -0.04 -10.14
N LEU A 66 0.58 0.95 -9.32
CA LEU A 66 0.05 2.33 -9.45
C LEU A 66 0.54 3.04 -10.71
N TRP A 67 1.73 2.68 -11.21
CA TRP A 67 2.26 3.21 -12.47
C TRP A 67 1.57 2.56 -13.68
N ALA A 68 1.33 1.26 -13.65
CA ALA A 68 0.76 0.51 -14.78
C ALA A 68 -0.76 0.62 -14.88
N PHE A 69 -1.48 0.69 -13.76
CA PHE A 69 -2.94 0.56 -13.72
C PHE A 69 -3.65 1.69 -12.97
N TRP A 70 -4.81 2.08 -13.48
CA TRP A 70 -5.85 2.76 -12.73
C TRP A 70 -6.70 1.72 -12.00
N LEU A 71 -6.67 1.77 -10.67
CA LEU A 71 -7.46 0.91 -9.80
C LEU A 71 -8.83 1.56 -9.56
N ARG A 72 -9.92 0.86 -9.87
CA ARG A 72 -11.27 1.32 -9.53
C ARG A 72 -11.95 0.30 -8.63
N LEU A 73 -12.52 0.79 -7.54
CA LEU A 73 -13.32 -0.05 -6.65
C LEU A 73 -14.72 -0.19 -7.24
N VAL A 74 -15.11 -1.42 -7.60
CA VAL A 74 -16.48 -1.75 -7.99
C VAL A 74 -17.19 -2.25 -6.74
N CYS A 75 -17.86 -1.32 -6.06
CA CYS A 75 -18.54 -1.61 -4.80
C CYS A 75 -20.06 -1.68 -5.00
N THR A 76 -20.67 -2.80 -4.60
CA THR A 76 -22.14 -2.98 -4.59
C THR A 76 -22.75 -2.71 -3.21
N LYS A 77 -21.93 -2.65 -2.15
CA LYS A 77 -22.32 -2.41 -0.75
C LYS A 77 -21.49 -1.25 -0.17
N PRO A 78 -21.94 -0.56 0.89
CA PRO A 78 -21.09 0.41 1.59
C PRO A 78 -19.82 -0.26 2.11
N LEU A 79 -18.68 0.42 1.95
CA LEU A 79 -17.39 -0.06 2.42
C LEU A 79 -17.32 0.12 3.94
N ASP A 80 -16.97 -0.93 4.65
CA ASP A 80 -16.68 -0.90 6.07
C ASP A 80 -15.21 -1.28 6.28
N ASP A 81 -14.39 -0.27 6.55
CA ASP A 81 -12.94 -0.39 6.68
C ASP A 81 -12.52 -1.17 7.94
N ALA A 82 -13.43 -1.30 8.92
CA ALA A 82 -13.16 -1.95 10.21
C ALA A 82 -13.70 -3.38 10.30
N ALA A 83 -14.45 -3.86 9.31
CA ALA A 83 -15.13 -5.15 9.33
C ALA A 83 -14.23 -6.35 9.68
N PHE A 84 -12.98 -6.35 9.19
CA PHE A 84 -12.01 -7.39 9.53
C PHE A 84 -11.68 -7.42 11.03
N MET A 85 -11.59 -6.24 11.65
CA MET A 85 -11.30 -6.09 13.08
C MET A 85 -12.50 -6.49 13.95
N ASP A 86 -13.71 -6.37 13.43
CA ASP A 86 -14.96 -6.80 14.07
C ASP A 86 -15.23 -8.32 13.97
N GLY A 87 -14.30 -9.06 13.35
CA GLY A 87 -14.40 -10.52 13.21
C GLY A 87 -15.29 -10.97 12.04
N ILE A 88 -15.70 -10.06 11.17
CA ILE A 88 -16.38 -10.39 9.92
C ILE A 88 -15.34 -10.99 8.96
N LEU A 89 -15.63 -12.18 8.43
CA LEU A 89 -14.73 -12.87 7.51
C LEU A 89 -14.67 -12.11 6.19
N SER A 90 -13.47 -11.96 5.63
CA SER A 90 -13.20 -11.25 4.38
C SER A 90 -14.04 -11.73 3.18
N ASN A 91 -14.56 -12.96 3.23
CA ASN A 91 -15.39 -13.54 2.17
C ASN A 91 -16.81 -12.91 2.10
N GLU A 92 -17.28 -12.27 3.18
CA GLU A 92 -18.62 -11.65 3.22
C GLU A 92 -18.65 -10.26 2.57
N GLN A 93 -17.48 -9.66 2.41
CA GLN A 93 -17.22 -8.36 1.79
C GLN A 93 -16.31 -8.53 0.57
N SER A 94 -16.70 -9.39 -0.36
CA SER A 94 -16.02 -9.47 -1.64
C SER A 94 -16.20 -8.16 -2.40
N HIS A 95 -15.12 -7.39 -2.49
CA HIS A 95 -15.04 -6.17 -3.29
C HIS A 95 -14.24 -6.48 -4.55
N MET A 96 -14.83 -6.22 -5.71
CA MET A 96 -14.13 -6.40 -6.98
C MET A 96 -13.35 -5.13 -7.31
N ILE A 97 -12.08 -5.30 -7.68
CA ILE A 97 -11.24 -4.20 -8.17
C ILE A 97 -11.16 -4.34 -9.69
N ASP A 98 -11.55 -3.30 -10.40
CA ASP A 98 -11.36 -3.19 -11.84
C ASP A 98 -10.00 -2.58 -12.14
N PHE A 99 -9.20 -3.26 -12.95
CA PHE A 99 -7.85 -2.86 -13.33
C PHE A 99 -7.86 -2.36 -14.76
N GLN A 100 -7.54 -1.09 -14.94
CA GLN A 100 -7.45 -0.50 -16.27
C GLN A 100 -6.04 -0.05 -16.57
N SER A 101 -5.48 -0.46 -17.70
CA SER A 101 -4.12 -0.06 -18.07
C SER A 101 -4.06 1.45 -18.30
N ARG A 102 -3.02 2.09 -17.75
CA ARG A 102 -2.80 3.54 -17.94
C ARG A 102 -2.31 3.87 -19.35
N ILE A 103 -1.55 2.94 -19.93
CA ILE A 103 -0.90 3.07 -21.23
C ILE A 103 -1.43 1.94 -22.11
N LEU A 104 -1.71 2.24 -23.38
CA LEU A 104 -2.14 1.24 -24.35
C LEU A 104 -0.98 0.28 -24.66
N GLU A 105 -1.26 -1.00 -24.84
CA GLU A 105 -0.23 -2.00 -25.14
C GLU A 105 0.62 -1.65 -26.37
N ALA A 106 0.00 -1.10 -27.41
CA ALA A 106 0.70 -0.67 -28.63
C ALA A 106 1.75 0.42 -28.33
N GLU A 107 1.41 1.37 -27.46
CA GLU A 107 2.29 2.46 -27.05
C GLU A 107 3.41 1.94 -26.12
N LEU A 108 3.10 1.01 -25.22
CA LEU A 108 4.10 0.32 -24.39
C LEU A 108 5.12 -0.43 -25.24
N ARG A 109 4.67 -1.18 -26.26
CA ARG A 109 5.54 -1.92 -27.18
C ARG A 109 6.48 -0.98 -27.95
N CYS A 110 5.94 0.15 -28.41
CA CYS A 110 6.72 1.21 -29.05
C CYS A 110 7.79 1.80 -28.10
N MET A 111 7.41 2.14 -26.86
CA MET A 111 8.36 2.67 -25.85
C MET A 111 9.45 1.68 -25.46
N MET A 112 9.17 0.37 -25.48
CA MET A 112 10.16 -0.67 -25.17
C MET A 112 11.06 -1.03 -26.35
N GLY A 113 10.97 -0.32 -27.48
CA GLY A 113 11.78 -0.57 -28.68
C GLY A 113 11.54 -1.95 -29.29
N ARG A 114 10.39 -2.56 -28.99
CA ARG A 114 9.93 -3.78 -29.66
C ARG A 114 9.06 -3.33 -30.82
N ASP A 115 9.72 -2.91 -31.89
CA ASP A 115 9.04 -2.72 -33.16
C ASP A 115 8.27 -4.00 -33.48
N VAL A 116 7.01 -3.80 -33.84
CA VAL A 116 6.16 -4.82 -34.42
C VAL A 116 6.79 -5.22 -35.75
N GLY A 117 7.69 -6.20 -35.75
CA GLY A 117 7.84 -7.14 -36.86
C GLY A 117 6.65 -8.08 -36.79
N GLU A 118 5.61 -7.81 -37.56
CA GLU A 118 5.35 -8.36 -38.90
C GLU A 118 4.94 -9.84 -38.85
N THR A 119 3.73 -10.08 -39.39
CA THR A 119 3.19 -11.28 -40.06
C THR A 119 3.95 -12.60 -39.96
#